data_AF-A0A7V6DZK4-F1
#
_entry.id   AF-A0A7V6DZK4-F1
#
_cell.length_a   1.000
_cell.length_b   1.000
_cell.length_c   1.000
_cell.angle_alpha   90.00
_cell.angle_beta   90.00
_cell.angle_gamma   90.00
#
_symmetry.space_group_name_H-M   'P 1'
#
loop_
_entity.id
_entity.type
_entity.pdbx_description
1 polymer ?
#
loop_
_entity_poly.entity_id
_entity_poly.type
_entity_poly.pdbx_seq_one_letter_code
_entity_poly.pdbx_strand_id
1 'polypeptide(L)'
;MAKIISYNVNGLRAAINKGFLDWLSEEKPDILCLQEIKIQPGQIDAKVFEEMGYHHFWHFAEKKGYSGTALLTKIRPQQVSYGINIPKYDAEGRLIRADFNDITLLATYFPSGTMGDARQQFKMEWLEDFTRFVIQLRESRPRLIISGDFNICHKPIDINFPEKHEDVSGFLPEER
;
A
#
# COMPACT_ATOMS: atom_id res chain seq x y z
N MET A 1 21.10 -4.80 8.74
CA MET A 1 20.27 -5.03 7.53
C MET A 1 19.01 -4.20 7.71
N ALA A 2 18.53 -3.51 6.67
CA ALA A 2 17.32 -2.69 6.77
C ALA A 2 16.07 -3.58 6.87
N LYS A 3 15.17 -3.27 7.80
CA LYS A 3 13.91 -3.99 8.04
C LYS A 3 12.73 -3.21 7.44
N ILE A 4 12.10 -3.78 6.43
CA ILE A 4 10.93 -3.21 5.74
C ILE A 4 9.72 -4.09 6.07
N ILE A 5 8.62 -3.47 6.50
CA ILE A 5 7.36 -4.16 6.75
C ILE A 5 6.27 -3.55 5.88
N SER A 6 5.41 -4.40 5.32
CA SER A 6 4.15 -3.99 4.71
C SER A 6 3.00 -4.52 5.55
N TYR A 7 2.05 -3.66 5.90
CA TYR A 7 0.93 -4.02 6.75
C TYR A 7 -0.35 -3.30 6.33
N ASN A 8 -1.32 -4.06 5.83
CA ASN A 8 -2.69 -3.60 5.71
C ASN A 8 -3.34 -3.59 7.12
N VAL A 9 -3.64 -2.40 7.63
CA VAL A 9 -4.14 -2.21 9.00
C VAL A 9 -5.66 -2.20 9.10
N ASN A 10 -6.37 -2.26 7.98
CA ASN A 10 -7.84 -2.20 7.91
C ASN A 10 -8.45 -1.10 8.81
N GLY A 11 -7.89 0.10 8.72
CA GLY A 11 -8.26 1.27 9.52
C GLY A 11 -7.29 1.55 10.67
N LEU A 12 -6.47 2.58 10.49
CA LEU A 12 -5.39 2.91 11.42
C LEU A 12 -5.88 3.29 12.83
N ARG A 13 -7.02 3.99 12.95
CA ARG A 13 -7.62 4.29 14.27
C ARG A 13 -7.98 3.02 15.04
N ALA A 14 -8.57 2.05 14.36
CA ALA A 14 -8.93 0.78 14.98
C ALA A 14 -7.68 -0.03 15.36
N ALA A 15 -6.63 0.01 14.52
CA ALA A 15 -5.35 -0.61 14.82
C ALA A 15 -4.66 0.03 16.04
N ILE A 16 -4.64 1.36 16.14
CA ILE A 16 -4.11 2.09 17.32
C ILE A 16 -4.82 1.65 18.59
N ASN A 17 -6.16 1.59 18.58
CA ASN A 17 -6.93 1.13 19.73
C ASN A 17 -6.67 -0.35 20.11
N LYS A 18 -6.06 -1.13 19.21
CA LYS A 18 -5.72 -2.55 19.39
C LYS A 18 -4.22 -2.77 19.63
N GLY A 19 -3.47 -1.74 20.01
CA GLY A 19 -2.04 -1.87 20.38
C GLY A 19 -1.07 -1.72 19.22
N PHE A 20 -1.46 -1.09 18.10
CA PHE A 20 -0.53 -0.85 16.98
C PHE A 20 0.73 -0.07 17.39
N LEU A 21 0.60 0.91 18.29
CA LEU A 21 1.74 1.70 18.75
C LEU A 21 2.70 0.87 19.61
N ASP A 22 2.18 0.01 20.47
CA ASP A 22 2.98 -0.93 21.28
C ASP A 22 3.74 -1.88 20.35
N TRP A 23 3.04 -2.50 19.39
CA TRP A 23 3.65 -3.34 18.36
C TRP A 23 4.74 -2.61 17.57
N LEU A 24 4.47 -1.37 17.13
CA LEU A 24 5.44 -0.57 16.38
C LEU A 24 6.69 -0.24 17.22
N SER A 25 6.49 -0.03 18.52
CA SER A 25 7.57 0.25 19.48
C SER A 25 8.44 -0.97 19.75
N GLU A 26 7.91 -2.18 19.64
CA GLU A 26 8.65 -3.44 19.81
C GLU A 26 9.35 -3.83 18.51
N GLU A 27 8.61 -3.80 17.40
CA GLU A 27 9.05 -4.33 16.10
C GLU A 27 10.09 -3.44 15.41
N LYS A 28 10.00 -2.11 15.64
CA LYS A 28 10.98 -1.09 15.25
C LYS A 28 11.48 -1.19 13.79
N PRO A 29 10.63 -1.35 12.77
CA PRO A 29 11.08 -1.38 11.38
C PRO A 29 11.86 -0.11 10.99
N ASP A 30 12.74 -0.21 10.00
CA ASP A 30 13.36 0.97 9.40
C ASP A 30 12.37 1.68 8.49
N ILE A 31 11.52 0.91 7.80
CA ILE A 31 10.45 1.40 6.93
C ILE A 31 9.18 0.55 7.13
N LEU A 32 8.04 1.20 7.31
CA LEU A 32 6.72 0.59 7.43
C LEU A 32 5.77 1.17 6.39
N CYS A 33 5.26 0.31 5.52
CA CYS A 33 4.27 0.62 4.50
C CYS A 33 2.90 0.20 5.00
N LEU A 34 2.00 1.17 5.17
CA LEU A 34 0.64 0.94 5.64
C LEU A 34 -0.36 1.03 4.50
N GLN A 35 -1.27 0.07 4.44
CA GLN A 35 -2.42 0.08 3.53
C GLN A 35 -3.72 0.17 4.30
N GLU A 36 -4.77 0.67 3.63
CA GLU A 36 -6.12 0.78 4.17
C GLU A 36 -6.20 1.61 5.47
N ILE A 37 -5.49 2.74 5.52
CA ILE A 37 -5.44 3.58 6.73
C ILE A 37 -6.82 4.16 7.11
N LYS A 38 -7.73 4.37 6.14
CA LYS A 38 -9.13 4.84 6.31
C LYS A 38 -9.27 6.07 7.22
N ILE A 39 -8.34 7.02 7.11
CA ILE A 39 -8.35 8.28 7.87
C ILE A 39 -8.20 9.49 6.94
N GLN A 40 -8.44 10.66 7.52
CA GLN A 40 -8.24 11.99 6.94
C GLN A 40 -7.26 12.79 7.82
N PRO A 41 -6.70 13.90 7.31
CA PRO A 41 -5.87 14.79 8.11
C PRO A 41 -6.54 15.17 9.44
N GLY A 42 -5.79 15.09 10.55
CA GLY A 42 -6.26 15.45 11.89
C GLY A 42 -7.10 14.40 12.62
N GLN A 43 -7.40 13.23 12.02
CA GLN A 43 -8.15 12.17 12.71
C GLN A 43 -7.30 11.31 13.66
N ILE A 44 -5.98 11.48 13.62
CA ILE A 44 -5.02 10.92 14.57
C ILE A 44 -3.99 11.99 14.91
N ASP A 45 -3.34 11.85 16.06
CA ASP A 45 -2.14 12.64 16.36
C ASP A 45 -0.92 11.97 15.71
N ALA A 46 -0.52 12.46 14.53
CA ALA A 46 0.61 11.92 13.81
C ALA A 46 1.97 12.23 14.49
N LYS A 47 2.02 13.15 15.46
CA LYS A 47 3.26 13.48 16.19
C LYS A 47 3.82 12.30 16.96
N VAL A 48 2.96 11.37 17.37
CA VAL A 48 3.39 10.14 18.04
C VAL A 48 4.42 9.37 17.20
N PHE A 49 4.30 9.39 15.86
CA PHE A 49 5.27 8.72 14.99
C PHE A 49 6.61 9.45 14.94
N GLU A 50 6.59 10.79 15.00
CA GLU A 50 7.80 11.61 15.06
C GLU A 50 8.55 11.39 16.38
N GLU A 51 7.81 11.33 17.50
CA GLU A 51 8.36 11.01 18.83
C GLU A 51 8.98 9.62 18.88
N MET A 52 8.44 8.67 18.10
CA MET A 52 9.01 7.33 17.89
C MET A 52 10.18 7.31 16.89
N GLY A 53 10.56 8.45 16.32
CA GLY A 53 11.69 8.60 15.40
C GLY A 53 11.38 8.34 13.92
N TYR A 54 10.11 8.32 13.52
CA TYR A 54 9.71 8.13 12.13
C TYR A 54 9.35 9.46 11.45
N HIS A 55 9.84 9.62 10.23
CA HIS A 55 9.20 10.48 9.23
C HIS A 55 7.92 9.78 8.73
N HIS A 56 6.85 10.54 8.54
CA HIS A 56 5.57 10.00 8.06
C HIS A 56 5.09 10.72 6.80
N PHE A 57 4.53 9.94 5.88
CA PHE A 57 3.96 10.41 4.62
C PHE A 57 2.61 9.73 4.40
N TRP A 58 1.65 10.48 3.85
CA TRP A 58 0.26 10.03 3.78
C TRP A 58 -0.33 10.32 2.41
N HIS A 59 -0.98 9.32 1.83
CA HIS A 59 -1.83 9.48 0.65
C HIS A 59 -3.25 9.11 1.04
N PHE A 60 -4.04 10.13 1.38
CA PHE A 60 -5.44 9.95 1.77
C PHE A 60 -6.31 9.75 0.54
N ALA A 61 -7.33 8.91 0.65
CA ALA A 61 -8.40 8.88 -0.34
C ALA A 61 -9.30 10.11 -0.17
N GLU A 62 -9.86 10.62 -1.26
CA GLU A 62 -10.86 11.70 -1.22
C GLU A 62 -12.14 11.25 -0.52
N LYS A 63 -12.53 9.99 -0.72
CA LYS A 63 -13.66 9.38 -0.01
C LYS A 63 -13.30 9.14 1.45
N LYS A 64 -14.04 9.79 2.36
CA LYS A 64 -13.85 9.64 3.82
C LYS A 64 -14.02 8.18 4.26
N GLY A 65 -13.12 7.71 5.13
CA GLY A 65 -13.17 6.35 5.69
C GLY A 65 -12.85 5.24 4.68
N TYR A 66 -12.23 5.56 3.54
CA TYR A 66 -11.93 4.64 2.47
C TYR A 66 -10.42 4.59 2.19
N SER A 67 -9.91 3.40 1.83
CA SER A 67 -8.54 3.20 1.29
C SER A 67 -7.45 3.98 2.04
N GLY A 68 -6.56 4.63 1.28
CA GLY A 68 -5.42 5.40 1.75
C GLY A 68 -4.20 4.55 2.10
N THR A 69 -3.04 5.14 1.90
CA THR A 69 -1.73 4.54 2.20
C THR A 69 -0.89 5.48 3.05
N ALA A 70 0.03 4.92 3.83
CA ALA A 70 1.01 5.69 4.57
C ALA A 70 2.38 5.03 4.55
N LEU A 71 3.42 5.83 4.72
CA LEU A 71 4.79 5.38 4.85
C LEU A 71 5.38 5.99 6.12
N LEU A 72 5.80 5.15 7.06
CA LEU A 72 6.60 5.55 8.22
C LEU A 72 8.03 5.09 8.00
N THR A 73 9.02 5.96 8.15
CA THR A 73 10.43 5.61 7.92
C THR A 73 11.37 6.35 8.85
N LYS A 74 12.32 5.63 9.44
CA LYS A 74 13.43 6.24 10.23
C LYS A 74 14.48 6.89 9.34
N ILE A 75 14.53 6.48 8.08
CA ILE A 75 15.45 7.00 7.08
C ILE A 75 14.71 8.10 6.32
N ARG A 76 15.31 9.29 6.20
CA ARG A 76 14.72 10.37 5.42
C ARG A 76 14.85 10.07 3.92
N PRO A 77 13.75 9.94 3.16
CA PRO A 77 13.83 9.76 1.71
C PRO A 77 14.32 11.04 1.04
N GLN A 78 15.02 10.90 -0.09
CA GLN A 78 15.47 12.03 -0.92
C GLN A 78 14.30 12.65 -1.68
N GLN A 79 13.34 11.81 -2.09
CA GLN A 79 12.15 12.23 -2.79
C GLN A 79 10.97 11.36 -2.36
N VAL A 80 9.80 11.99 -2.25
CA VAL A 80 8.52 11.31 -2.05
C VAL A 80 7.54 11.80 -3.11
N SER A 81 6.81 10.90 -3.75
CA SER A 81 5.74 11.23 -4.67
C SER A 81 4.51 10.36 -4.41
N TYR A 82 3.35 10.87 -4.82
CA TYR A 82 2.05 10.26 -4.54
C TYR A 82 1.38 9.86 -5.85
N GLY A 83 0.80 8.66 -5.86
CA GLY A 83 0.02 8.20 -7.01
C GLY A 83 0.85 7.83 -8.23
N ILE A 84 0.14 7.55 -9.33
CA ILE A 84 0.73 7.21 -10.63
C ILE A 84 0.35 8.20 -11.73
N ASN A 85 -0.14 9.39 -11.36
CA ASN A 85 -0.63 10.45 -12.24
C ASN A 85 -1.86 10.03 -13.07
N ILE A 86 -2.74 9.23 -12.47
CA ILE A 86 -4.01 8.83 -13.06
C ILE A 86 -5.12 9.15 -12.05
N PRO A 87 -5.96 10.17 -12.30
CA PRO A 87 -6.85 10.76 -11.29
C PRO A 87 -7.77 9.75 -10.59
N LYS A 88 -8.32 8.77 -11.32
CA LYS A 88 -9.24 7.77 -10.75
C LYS A 88 -8.58 6.88 -9.68
N TYR A 89 -7.26 6.69 -9.73
CA TYR A 89 -6.53 5.92 -8.73
C TYR A 89 -5.96 6.79 -7.63
N ASP A 90 -5.46 7.97 -8.00
CA ASP A 90 -4.84 8.90 -7.06
C ASP A 90 -5.90 9.44 -6.08
N ALA A 91 -7.14 9.64 -6.53
CA ALA A 91 -8.29 9.94 -5.66
C ALA A 91 -8.57 8.86 -4.60
N GLU A 92 -8.08 7.62 -4.78
CA GLU A 92 -8.22 6.51 -3.81
C GLU A 92 -6.98 6.33 -2.91
N GLY A 93 -5.93 7.16 -3.06
CA GLY A 93 -4.77 7.18 -2.15
C GLY A 93 -3.92 5.90 -2.19
N ARG A 94 -3.74 5.29 -3.37
CA ARG A 94 -3.27 3.90 -3.50
C ARG A 94 -1.76 3.68 -3.50
N LEU A 95 -0.95 4.74 -3.64
CA LEU A 95 0.49 4.60 -3.79
C LEU A 95 1.25 5.77 -3.16
N ILE A 96 2.29 5.44 -2.40
CA ILE A 96 3.39 6.34 -2.05
C ILE A 96 4.67 5.77 -2.63
N ARG A 97 5.43 6.59 -3.35
CA ARG A 97 6.80 6.30 -3.75
C ARG A 97 7.75 7.04 -2.84
N ALA A 98 8.77 6.35 -2.36
CA ALA A 98 9.88 6.95 -1.61
C ALA A 98 11.22 6.46 -2.16
N ASP A 99 12.10 7.42 -2.37
CA ASP A 99 13.39 7.23 -3.01
C ASP A 99 14.52 7.31 -1.98
N PHE A 100 15.29 6.23 -1.85
CA PHE A 100 16.40 6.08 -0.91
C PHE A 100 17.68 5.76 -1.65
N ASN A 101 18.47 6.79 -1.98
CA ASN A 101 19.64 6.67 -2.85
C ASN A 101 19.22 5.98 -4.16
N ASP A 102 19.75 4.79 -4.38
CA ASP A 102 19.60 3.98 -5.56
C ASP A 102 18.44 2.98 -5.50
N ILE A 103 17.78 2.85 -4.36
CA ILE A 103 16.57 2.04 -4.16
C ILE A 103 15.34 2.95 -4.18
N THR A 104 14.29 2.51 -4.86
CA THR A 104 12.96 3.12 -4.78
C THR A 104 11.98 2.13 -4.18
N LEU A 105 11.26 2.57 -3.15
CA LEU A 105 10.20 1.81 -2.51
C LEU A 105 8.84 2.34 -2.98
N LEU A 106 7.97 1.42 -3.39
CA LEU A 106 6.56 1.67 -3.67
C LEU A 106 5.73 1.02 -2.55
N ALA A 107 5.07 1.84 -1.74
CA ALA A 107 4.06 1.41 -0.77
C ALA A 107 2.69 1.47 -1.43
N THR A 108 2.15 0.31 -1.81
CA THR A 108 0.99 0.21 -2.71
C THR A 108 -0.19 -0.51 -2.06
N TYR A 109 -1.40 -0.08 -2.39
CA TYR A 109 -2.64 -0.77 -2.06
C TYR A 109 -3.47 -1.00 -3.32
N PHE A 110 -3.50 -2.24 -3.79
CA PHE A 110 -4.19 -2.58 -5.02
C PHE A 110 -5.71 -2.60 -4.79
N PRO A 111 -6.53 -2.24 -5.80
CA PRO A 111 -7.96 -2.36 -5.69
C PRO A 111 -8.39 -3.81 -5.46
N SER A 112 -9.41 -4.01 -4.61
CA SER A 112 -10.16 -5.26 -4.58
C SER A 112 -11.33 -5.20 -5.58
N GLY A 113 -11.60 -6.32 -6.23
CA GLY A 113 -12.74 -6.53 -7.13
C GLY A 113 -13.96 -7.16 -6.47
N THR A 114 -13.92 -7.43 -5.16
CA THR A 114 -14.98 -8.19 -4.44
C THR A 114 -16.34 -7.51 -4.38
N MET A 115 -16.43 -6.22 -4.75
CA MET A 115 -17.67 -5.43 -4.72
C MET A 115 -18.41 -5.42 -6.07
N GLY A 116 -18.16 -6.40 -6.92
CA GLY A 116 -18.83 -6.61 -8.21
C GLY A 116 -18.04 -6.15 -9.43
N ASP A 117 -18.60 -6.42 -10.61
CA ASP A 117 -17.92 -6.31 -11.92
C ASP A 117 -17.25 -4.96 -12.17
N ALA A 118 -17.89 -3.86 -11.77
CA ALA A 118 -17.30 -2.53 -11.95
C ALA A 118 -16.00 -2.34 -11.15
N ARG A 119 -15.90 -2.95 -9.95
CA ARG A 119 -14.65 -2.92 -9.17
C ARG A 119 -13.63 -3.91 -9.68
N GLN A 120 -14.07 -5.07 -10.20
CA GLN A 120 -13.17 -6.00 -10.86
C GLN A 120 -12.54 -5.35 -12.10
N GLN A 121 -13.34 -4.69 -12.95
CA GLN A 121 -12.84 -3.97 -14.11
C GLN A 121 -11.85 -2.86 -13.71
N PHE A 122 -12.17 -2.08 -12.68
CA PHE A 122 -11.26 -1.06 -12.15
C PHE A 122 -9.92 -1.66 -11.66
N LYS A 123 -9.96 -2.85 -11.03
CA LYS A 123 -8.77 -3.60 -10.62
C LYS A 123 -7.95 -4.03 -11.84
N MET A 124 -8.57 -4.60 -12.87
CA MET A 124 -7.87 -5.02 -14.09
C MET A 124 -7.19 -3.85 -14.80
N GLU A 125 -7.89 -2.72 -14.95
CA GLU A 125 -7.30 -1.49 -15.50
C GLU A 125 -6.11 -1.01 -14.64
N TRP A 126 -6.24 -1.05 -13.31
CA TRP A 126 -5.14 -0.72 -12.41
C TRP A 126 -3.93 -1.62 -12.61
N LEU A 127 -4.11 -2.94 -12.76
CA LEU A 127 -3.00 -3.86 -12.98
C LEU A 127 -2.22 -3.52 -14.26
N GLU A 128 -2.93 -3.19 -15.33
CA GLU A 128 -2.34 -2.78 -16.60
C GLU A 128 -1.58 -1.45 -16.50
N ASP A 129 -2.24 -0.42 -15.94
CA ASP A 129 -1.67 0.92 -15.76
C ASP A 129 -0.48 0.92 -14.79
N PHE A 130 -0.60 0.22 -13.66
CA PHE A 130 0.47 0.08 -12.68
C PHE A 130 1.68 -0.65 -13.27
N THR A 131 1.45 -1.70 -14.06
CA THR A 131 2.52 -2.42 -14.74
C THR A 131 3.28 -1.50 -15.70
N ARG A 132 2.57 -0.71 -16.51
CA ARG A 132 3.19 0.32 -17.37
C ARG A 132 4.01 1.32 -16.57
N PHE A 133 3.44 1.85 -15.49
CA PHE A 133 4.10 2.80 -14.60
C PHE A 133 5.41 2.22 -14.03
N VAL A 134 5.39 0.98 -13.53
CA VAL A 134 6.58 0.32 -12.96
C VAL A 134 7.65 0.08 -14.03
N ILE A 135 7.26 -0.37 -15.23
CA ILE A 135 8.20 -0.59 -16.34
C ILE A 135 8.92 0.71 -16.70
N GLN A 136 8.16 1.79 -16.88
CA GLN A 136 8.72 3.11 -17.21
C GLN A 136 9.60 3.65 -16.07
N LEU A 137 9.17 3.51 -14.81
CA LEU A 137 9.95 3.94 -13.67
C LEU A 137 11.30 3.22 -13.59
N ARG A 138 11.31 1.91 -13.90
CA ARG A 138 12.51 1.07 -13.83
C ARG A 138 13.61 1.50 -14.80
N GLU A 139 13.28 2.22 -15.87
CA GLU A 139 14.27 2.78 -16.82
C GLU A 139 15.23 3.76 -16.13
N SER A 140 14.73 4.51 -15.14
CA SER A 140 15.53 5.46 -14.35
C SER A 140 15.86 4.99 -12.94
N ARG A 141 15.04 4.08 -12.37
CA ARG A 141 15.19 3.54 -11.01
C ARG A 141 15.19 2.00 -11.07
N PRO A 142 16.31 1.34 -11.41
CA PRO A 142 16.32 -0.09 -11.69
C PRO A 142 16.07 -0.98 -10.45
N ARG A 143 16.33 -0.47 -9.23
CA ARG A 143 16.15 -1.20 -7.97
C ARG A 143 14.86 -0.78 -7.29
N LEU A 144 13.78 -1.46 -7.64
CA LEU A 144 12.46 -1.24 -7.07
C LEU A 144 12.16 -2.29 -6.00
N ILE A 145 11.60 -1.83 -4.88
CA ILE A 145 10.90 -2.67 -3.91
C ILE A 145 9.44 -2.29 -4.02
N ILE A 146 8.58 -3.26 -4.37
CA ILE A 146 7.13 -3.06 -4.42
C ILE A 146 6.55 -3.80 -3.23
N SER A 147 5.99 -3.05 -2.29
CA SER A 147 5.43 -3.55 -1.05
C SER A 147 3.96 -3.17 -0.98
N GLY A 148 3.11 -4.08 -0.53
CA GLY A 148 1.70 -3.76 -0.46
C GLY A 148 0.79 -4.94 -0.23
N ASP A 149 -0.49 -4.61 -0.25
CA ASP A 149 -1.58 -5.56 -0.38
C ASP A 149 -2.04 -5.55 -1.85
N PHE A 150 -1.83 -6.67 -2.52
CA PHE A 150 -2.09 -6.87 -3.94
C PHE A 150 -3.53 -7.31 -4.21
N ASN A 151 -4.27 -7.74 -3.18
CA ASN A 151 -5.59 -8.37 -3.33
C ASN A 151 -5.61 -9.52 -4.35
N ILE A 152 -4.49 -10.22 -4.56
CA ILE A 152 -4.35 -11.35 -5.49
C ILE A 152 -3.49 -12.43 -4.83
N CYS A 153 -3.97 -13.67 -4.86
CA CYS A 153 -3.17 -14.86 -4.60
C CYS A 153 -2.65 -15.40 -5.94
N HIS A 154 -1.34 -15.59 -6.09
CA HIS A 154 -0.74 -15.92 -7.39
C HIS A 154 -0.89 -17.40 -7.74
N LYS A 155 -0.74 -18.30 -6.77
CA LYS A 155 -0.74 -19.75 -6.98
C LYS A 155 -1.69 -20.46 -6.03
N PRO A 156 -2.12 -21.69 -6.36
CA PRO A 156 -2.95 -22.51 -5.46
C PRO A 156 -2.37 -22.70 -4.05
N ILE A 157 -1.05 -22.66 -3.88
CA ILE A 157 -0.41 -22.75 -2.57
C ILE A 157 -0.65 -21.50 -1.69
N ASP A 158 -1.05 -20.38 -2.28
CA ASP A 158 -1.23 -19.09 -1.59
C ASP A 158 -2.64 -18.91 -1.03
N ILE A 159 -3.58 -19.81 -1.34
CA ILE A 159 -4.98 -19.72 -0.93
C ILE A 159 -5.50 -21.08 -0.45
N ASN A 160 -6.40 -21.06 0.53
CA ASN A 160 -7.06 -22.28 0.99
C ASN A 160 -8.18 -22.69 0.03
N PHE A 161 -8.34 -23.99 -0.24
CA PHE A 161 -9.36 -24.52 -1.18
C PHE A 161 -9.36 -23.82 -2.56
N PRO A 162 -8.22 -23.79 -3.27
CA PRO A 162 -8.07 -23.04 -4.53
C PRO A 162 -9.14 -23.38 -5.59
N GLU A 163 -9.62 -24.62 -5.62
CA GLU A 163 -10.66 -25.09 -6.54
C GLU A 163 -12.02 -24.38 -6.37
N LYS A 164 -12.24 -23.70 -5.23
CA LYS A 164 -13.47 -22.93 -4.95
C LYS A 164 -13.35 -21.45 -5.27
N HIS A 165 -12.19 -21.02 -5.77
CA HIS A 165 -11.87 -19.61 -5.92
C HIS A 165 -11.52 -19.23 -7.37
N GLU A 166 -11.58 -20.16 -8.33
CA GLU A 166 -11.19 -19.91 -9.73
C GLU A 166 -12.07 -18.86 -10.43
N ASP A 167 -13.28 -18.61 -9.93
CA ASP A 167 -14.24 -17.60 -10.39
C ASP A 167 -14.41 -16.43 -9.41
N VAL A 168 -13.51 -16.30 -8.43
CA VAL A 168 -13.58 -15.27 -7.38
C VAL A 168 -12.47 -14.25 -7.53
N SER A 169 -12.84 -12.96 -7.53
CA SER A 169 -11.89 -11.83 -7.48
C SER A 169 -10.82 -12.05 -6.41
N GLY A 170 -9.56 -11.93 -6.80
CA GLY A 170 -8.39 -12.23 -5.98
C GLY A 170 -7.74 -13.57 -6.30
N PHE A 171 -8.38 -14.41 -7.12
CA PHE A 171 -7.81 -15.66 -7.61
C PHE A 171 -8.26 -16.04 -9.04
N LEU A 172 -8.78 -15.07 -9.80
CA LEU A 172 -9.18 -15.30 -11.19
C LEU A 172 -7.94 -15.63 -12.05
N PRO A 173 -8.04 -16.49 -13.08
CA PRO A 173 -6.94 -16.75 -14.01
C PRO A 173 -6.34 -15.48 -14.64
N GLU A 174 -7.17 -14.52 -15.02
CA GLU A 174 -6.73 -13.26 -15.65
C GLU A 174 -6.02 -12.29 -14.69
N GLU A 175 -6.14 -12.48 -13.38
CA GLU A 175 -5.45 -11.66 -12.36
C GLU A 175 -4.03 -12.14 -12.05
N ARG A 176 -3.66 -13.36 -12.48
CA ARG A 176 -2.48 -14.11 -12.03
C ARG A 176 -1.42 -14.27 -13.11
#